data_AF-A0A5N6BLG3-F1
#
_entry.id   AF-A0A5N6BLG3-F1
#
_cell.length_a   1.000
_cell.length_b   1.000
_cell.length_c   1.000
_cell.angle_alpha   90.00
_cell.angle_beta   90.00
_cell.angle_gamma   90.00
#
_symmetry.space_group_name_H-M   'P 1'
#
loop_
_entity.id
_entity.type
_entity.pdbx_description
1 polymer ?
#
loop_
_entity_poly.entity_id
_entity_poly.type
_entity_poly.pdbx_seq_one_letter_code
_entity_poly.pdbx_strand_id
1 'polypeptide(L)'
;MREDLVLRNVAKNVQLGTVERPEIQALTLDEARQFLRQARKGRFYAVYAVALGVGVRRGEALGLRWDDVDLDKPGRSWRSSATARSC
;
A
#
# COMPACT_ATOMS: atom_id res chain seq x y z
N MET A 1 -22.89 -28.66 -10.99
CA MET A 1 -22.98 -27.24 -10.59
C MET A 1 -23.76 -26.53 -11.68
N ARG A 2 -24.96 -26.05 -11.39
CA ARG A 2 -25.79 -25.30 -12.36
C ARG A 2 -25.73 -23.84 -11.96
N GLU A 3 -25.25 -23.00 -12.86
CA GLU A 3 -25.21 -21.55 -12.68
C GLU A 3 -26.59 -21.02 -13.08
N ASP A 4 -27.32 -20.45 -12.12
CA ASP A 4 -28.62 -19.83 -12.39
C ASP A 4 -28.38 -18.44 -13.00
N LEU A 5 -28.79 -18.27 -14.26
CA LEU A 5 -28.56 -17.04 -15.03
C LEU A 5 -29.52 -15.93 -14.57
N VAL A 6 -28.97 -14.91 -13.92
CA VAL A 6 -29.75 -13.76 -13.49
C VAL A 6 -29.82 -12.72 -14.62
N LEU A 7 -31.01 -12.53 -15.20
CA LEU A 7 -31.25 -11.62 -16.34
C LEU A 7 -31.05 -10.12 -16.04
N ARG A 8 -30.97 -9.74 -14.76
CA ARG A 8 -30.75 -8.35 -14.32
C ARG A 8 -29.81 -8.31 -13.13
N ASN A 9 -29.05 -7.24 -12.99
CA ASN A 9 -28.20 -7.05 -11.81
C ASN A 9 -29.08 -6.80 -10.56
N VAL A 10 -29.33 -7.84 -9.76
CA VAL A 10 -30.12 -7.78 -8.52
C VAL A 10 -29.43 -6.95 -7.44
N ALA A 11 -28.10 -6.82 -7.47
CA ALA A 11 -27.35 -5.99 -6.52
C ALA A 11 -27.65 -4.50 -6.67
N LYS A 12 -28.22 -4.04 -7.81
CA LYS A 12 -28.69 -2.65 -7.96
C LYS A 12 -29.86 -2.30 -7.04
N ASN A 13 -30.59 -3.29 -6.53
CA ASN A 13 -31.74 -3.07 -5.65
C ASN A 13 -31.35 -2.96 -4.17
N VAL A 14 -30.07 -3.14 -3.84
CA VAL A 14 -29.58 -3.04 -2.46
C VAL A 14 -29.12 -1.61 -2.21
N GLN A 15 -29.69 -0.97 -1.20
CA GLN A 15 -29.14 0.28 -0.65
C GLN A 15 -27.99 -0.09 0.28
N LEU A 16 -26.77 0.26 -0.13
CA LEU A 16 -25.60 0.13 0.72
C LEU A 16 -25.70 1.19 1.82
N GLY A 17 -25.67 0.77 3.08
CA GLY A 17 -25.54 1.70 4.19
C GLY A 17 -24.25 2.51 4.06
N THR A 18 -24.31 3.79 4.45
CA THR A 18 -23.11 4.62 4.53
C THR A 18 -22.19 4.03 5.61
N VAL A 19 -21.02 3.56 5.20
CA VAL A 19 -19.97 3.17 6.14
C VAL A 19 -19.22 4.43 6.53
N GLU A 20 -19.39 4.86 7.77
CA GLU A 20 -18.54 5.87 8.41
C GLU A 20 -17.09 5.38 8.35
N ARG A 21 -16.24 6.09 7.60
CA ARG A 21 -14.81 5.80 7.56
C ARG A 21 -14.14 6.63 8.65
N PRO A 22 -13.48 6.01 9.64
CA PRO A 22 -12.76 6.78 10.64
C PRO A 22 -11.69 7.63 9.96
N GLU A 23 -11.55 8.87 10.41
CA GLU A 23 -10.51 9.76 9.93
C GLU A 23 -9.14 9.22 10.36
N ILE A 24 -8.24 9.07 9.39
CA ILE A 24 -6.88 8.59 9.66
C ILE A 24 -6.05 9.79 10.11
N GLN A 25 -5.61 9.77 11.37
CA GLN A 25 -4.66 10.76 11.87
C GLN A 25 -3.28 10.50 11.29
N ALA A 26 -2.84 11.38 10.40
CA ALA A 26 -1.51 11.32 9.81
C ALA A 26 -0.45 11.76 10.82
N LEU A 27 0.71 11.09 10.80
CA LEU A 27 1.87 11.52 11.57
C LEU A 27 2.36 12.87 11.07
N THR A 28 2.65 13.78 11.99
CA THR A 28 3.42 14.98 11.69
C THR A 28 4.86 14.61 11.32
N LEU A 29 5.57 15.55 10.70
CA LEU A 29 6.95 15.34 10.30
C LEU A 29 7.87 15.01 11.49
N ASP A 30 7.64 15.64 12.65
CA ASP A 30 8.45 15.41 13.84
C ASP A 30 8.15 14.07 14.51
N GLU A 31 6.88 13.66 14.54
CA GLU A 31 6.48 12.33 14.99
C GLU A 31 7.04 11.24 14.07
N ALA A 32 7.02 11.44 12.75
CA ALA A 32 7.61 10.50 11.80
C ALA A 32 9.11 10.35 12.00
N ARG A 33 9.83 11.45 12.25
CA ARG A 33 11.26 11.43 12.60
C ARG A 33 11.50 10.71 13.92
N GLN A 34 10.69 10.97 14.94
CA GLN A 34 10.79 10.31 16.24
C GLN A 34 10.55 8.81 16.13
N PHE A 35 9.54 8.41 15.37
CA PHE A 35 9.23 7.02 15.07
C PHE A 35 10.43 6.30 14.42
N LEU A 36 11.03 6.90 13.38
CA LEU A 36 12.20 6.32 12.72
C LEU A 36 13.42 6.21 13.66
N ARG A 37 13.64 7.19 14.54
CA ARG A 37 14.71 7.12 15.56
C ARG A 37 14.52 5.92 16.49
N GLN A 38 13.29 5.67 16.95
CA GLN A 38 13.01 4.55 17.84
C GLN A 38 13.05 3.19 17.13
N ALA A 39 12.58 3.15 15.88
CA ALA A 39 12.59 1.94 15.07
C ALA A 39 13.99 1.53 14.56
N ARG A 40 15.02 2.35 14.78
CA ARG A 40 16.36 2.22 14.16
C ARG A 40 17.03 0.86 14.34
N LYS A 41 16.84 0.20 15.50
CA LYS A 41 17.42 -1.13 15.79
C LYS A 41 16.50 -2.29 15.41
N GLY A 42 15.26 -2.00 14.99
CA GLY A 42 14.28 -3.01 14.62
C GLY A 42 14.51 -3.52 13.20
N ARG A 43 14.17 -4.80 12.96
CA ARG A 43 14.27 -5.43 11.63
C ARG A 43 13.48 -4.69 10.54
N PHE A 44 12.45 -3.94 10.92
CA PHE A 44 11.53 -3.26 10.02
C PHE A 44 11.93 -1.82 9.70
N TYR A 45 13.06 -1.34 10.23
CA TYR A 45 13.51 0.03 9.99
C TYR A 45 13.56 0.37 8.49
N ALA A 46 14.12 -0.52 7.67
CA ALA A 46 14.25 -0.29 6.24
C ALA A 46 12.89 -0.08 5.55
N VAL A 47 11.89 -0.89 5.89
CA VAL A 47 10.54 -0.79 5.35
C VAL A 47 9.89 0.53 5.77
N TYR A 48 10.03 0.93 7.03
CA TYR A 48 9.49 2.19 7.52
C TYR A 48 10.16 3.41 6.88
N ALA A 49 11.49 3.38 6.72
CA ALA A 49 12.24 4.45 6.10
C ALA A 49 11.83 4.64 4.63
N VAL A 50 11.67 3.55 3.88
CA VAL A 50 11.20 3.61 2.48
C VAL A 50 9.75 4.08 2.40
N ALA A 51 8.86 3.56 3.25
CA ALA A 51 7.46 3.96 3.25
C ALA A 51 7.27 5.45 3.55
N LEU A 52 7.99 5.99 4.54
CA LEU A 52 7.91 7.41 4.92
C LEU A 52 8.70 8.33 3.97
N GLY A 53 9.80 7.86 3.38
CA GLY A 53 10.64 8.66 2.51
C GLY A 53 10.14 8.75 1.06
N VAL A 54 9.56 7.66 0.55
CA VAL A 54 9.11 7.55 -0.86
C VAL A 54 7.59 7.66 -0.98
N GLY A 55 6.83 7.36 0.09
CA GLY A 55 5.37 7.40 0.06
C GLY A 55 4.70 6.20 -0.61
N VAL A 56 5.39 5.05 -0.66
CA VAL A 56 4.85 3.80 -1.24
C VAL A 56 3.76 3.18 -0.38
N ARG A 57 2.82 2.45 -1.00
CA ARG A 57 1.80 1.71 -0.24
C ARG A 57 2.44 0.55 0.54
N ARG A 58 1.84 0.16 1.67
CA ARG A 58 2.32 -0.97 2.49
C ARG A 58 2.57 -2.25 1.69
N GLY A 59 1.67 -2.58 0.76
CA GLY A 59 1.83 -3.77 -0.10
C GLY A 59 3.02 -3.68 -1.05
N GLU A 60 3.29 -2.49 -1.59
CA GLU A 60 4.44 -2.23 -2.47
C GLU A 60 5.74 -2.30 -1.68
N ALA A 61 5.78 -1.71 -0.47
CA ALA A 61 6.95 -1.74 0.39
C ALA A 61 7.33 -3.17 0.84
N LEU A 62 6.33 -4.04 1.07
CA LEU A 62 6.55 -5.44 1.45
C LEU A 62 6.88 -6.34 0.25
N GLY A 63 6.43 -5.98 -0.96
CA GLY A 63 6.69 -6.70 -2.19
C GLY A 63 8.01 -6.33 -2.87
N LEU A 64 8.74 -5.35 -2.34
CA LEU A 64 9.94 -4.80 -2.94
C LEU A 64 11.07 -5.84 -3.03
N ARG A 65 11.61 -6.03 -4.23
CA ARG A 65 12.80 -6.87 -4.47
C ARG A 65 14.01 -6.00 -4.75
N TRP A 66 15.21 -6.58 -4.58
CA TRP A 66 16.47 -5.89 -4.91
C TRP A 66 16.56 -5.53 -6.40
N ASP A 67 15.98 -6.35 -7.29
CA ASP A 67 15.94 -6.08 -8.73
C ASP A 67 15.10 -4.86 -9.11
N ASP A 68 14.22 -4.39 -8.21
CA ASP A 68 13.38 -3.21 -8.44
C ASP A 68 14.08 -1.90 -8.01
N VAL A 69 15.25 -1.97 -7.36
CA VAL A 69 15.97 -0.82 -6.79
C VAL A 69 17.21 -0.48 -7.63
N ASP A 70 17.15 0.62 -8.38
CA ASP A 70 18.29 1.18 -9.10
C ASP A 70 18.98 2.25 -8.21
N LEU A 71 20.12 1.88 -7.61
CA LEU A 71 20.93 2.78 -6.77
C LEU A 71 21.93 3.62 -7.60
N ASP A 72 22.16 3.26 -8.86
CA ASP A 72 23.15 3.91 -9.73
C ASP A 72 22.55 5.11 -10.49
N LYS A 73 21.22 5.18 -10.58
CA LYS A 73 20.51 6.29 -11.25
C LYS A 73 19.50 6.97 -10.32
N PRO A 74 19.90 8.05 -9.63
CA PRO A 74 18.95 8.84 -8.85
C PRO A 74 17.88 9.43 -9.77
N GLY A 75 16.60 9.15 -9.49
CA GLY A 75 15.47 9.83 -10.11
C GLY A 75 14.66 9.05 -11.15
N ARG A 76 14.81 7.72 -11.28
CA ARG A 76 13.93 6.94 -12.16
C ARG A 76 12.61 6.63 -11.45
N SER A 77 11.51 7.13 -12.02
CA SER A 77 10.14 6.90 -11.56
C SER A 77 9.88 5.41 -11.37
N TRP A 78 9.49 5.02 -10.15
CA TRP A 78 9.06 3.66 -9.83
C TRP A 78 7.93 3.24 -10.79
N ARG A 79 8.14 2.12 -11.50
CA ARG A 79 7.06 1.47 -12.24
C ARG A 79 6.38 0.52 -11.26
N SER A 80 5.21 0.89 -10.77
CA SER A 80 4.43 0.01 -9.90
C SER A 80 4.18 -1.31 -10.61
N SER A 81 4.65 -2.40 -10.02
CA SER A 81 4.23 -3.76 -10.35
C SER A 81 2.86 -4.04 -9.69
N ALA A 82 1.92 -3.12 -9.86
CA ALA A 82 0.51 -3.47 -9.74
C ALA A 82 0.18 -4.23 -11.03
N THR A 83 0.12 -5.56 -10.94
CA THR A 83 -0.17 -6.53 -12.02
C THR A 83 1.07 -7.10 -12.70
N ALA A 84 1.60 -8.22 -12.18
CA ALA A 84 2.10 -9.35 -12.97
C ALA A 84 2.96 -10.29 -12.09
N ARG A 85 2.31 -11.17 -11.33
CA ARG A 85 2.63 -12.60 -11.25
C ARG A 85 1.70 -13.26 -10.23
N SER A 86 0.78 -14.08 -10.73
CA SER A 86 -0.07 -15.03 -9.99
C SER A 86 -1.28 -14.46 -9.24
N CYS A 87 -2.35 -14.16 -9.98
CA CYS A 87 -3.59 -14.91 -9.75
C CYS A 87 -3.55 -16.10 -10.72
#